data_AF-A0A914DSP1-F1
#
_entry.id   AF-A0A914DSP1-F1
#
_cell.length_a   1.000
_cell.length_b   1.000
_cell.length_c   1.000
_cell.angle_alpha   90.00
_cell.angle_beta   90.00
_cell.angle_gamma   90.00
#
_symmetry.space_group_name_H-M   'P 1'
#
loop_
_entity.id
_entity.type
_entity.pdbx_description
1 polymer ?
#
loop_
_entity_poly.entity_id
_entity_poly.type
_entity_poly.pdbx_seq_one_letter_code
_entity_poly.pdbx_strand_id
1 'polypeptide(L)'
;EKLGDADSASESSGGEDEPGTSEKKLSNEEILKIAAEEAAKSDPSKEKLIRKASENPWLRSELSKIREKRKKNSTKNSISAKNIDDIIDNDESNFLKIQTTEVNEVPVELIDKMEEVDGMETQADFLAAAFEDDDVVADFEAEKEAVEANEKPQNIDLTLHGWGDWTGPGITDKKKDKFIVKAPEQKRRDKNRIGVIIRETADKSIEKFQPKIVPFPFTKASDFEAYIQQPIGRDWNTELTHVKLIKPSVVTQAGRIIRPLDKEAVIKERMVKEMSSSEDEY
;
A
#
# COMPACT_ATOMS: atom_id res chain seq x y z
N GLU A 1 -42.42 -66.76 -9.69
CA GLU A 1 -41.39 -67.71 -10.16
C GLU A 1 -40.39 -66.91 -10.96
N LYS A 2 -39.07 -66.97 -10.80
CA LYS A 2 -38.12 -67.68 -9.93
C LYS A 2 -36.83 -66.84 -10.10
N LEU A 3 -36.26 -66.28 -9.03
CA LEU A 3 -35.21 -66.86 -8.17
C LEU A 3 -33.79 -66.77 -8.74
N GLY A 4 -32.84 -66.44 -7.85
CA GLY A 4 -31.39 -66.46 -8.04
C GLY A 4 -30.74 -65.10 -7.72
N ASP A 5 -30.63 -64.65 -6.46
CA ASP A 5 -29.68 -65.06 -5.40
C ASP A 5 -28.22 -64.74 -5.78
N ALA A 6 -27.59 -63.76 -5.10
CA ALA A 6 -26.63 -63.93 -3.99
C ALA A 6 -25.29 -64.52 -4.48
N ASP A 7 -24.10 -64.02 -4.14
CA ASP A 7 -23.65 -63.77 -2.78
C ASP A 7 -22.22 -63.15 -2.78
N SER A 8 -21.95 -62.30 -1.77
CA SER A 8 -20.69 -62.22 -0.96
C SER A 8 -19.33 -61.93 -1.66
N ALA A 9 -18.36 -61.17 -1.12
CA ALA A 9 -17.99 -60.81 0.25
C ALA A 9 -17.07 -59.56 0.22
N SER A 10 -17.21 -58.60 1.16
CA SER A 10 -16.35 -58.39 2.37
C SER A 10 -14.97 -57.79 2.06
N GLU A 11 -14.39 -56.80 2.76
CA GLU A 11 -14.68 -56.14 4.03
C GLU A 11 -13.62 -55.04 4.29
N SER A 12 -13.96 -54.11 5.21
CA SER A 12 -13.03 -53.39 6.12
C SER A 12 -12.18 -52.26 5.52
N SER A 13 -12.10 -51.04 6.05
CA SER A 13 -12.18 -50.53 7.44
C SER A 13 -12.54 -49.02 7.34
N GLY A 14 -13.39 -48.45 8.20
CA GLY A 14 -13.06 -48.14 9.59
C GLY A 14 -12.65 -46.67 9.72
N GLY A 15 -13.63 -45.76 9.64
CA GLY A 15 -13.45 -44.34 9.95
C GLY A 15 -14.20 -44.03 11.24
N GLU A 16 -13.48 -44.07 12.35
CA GLU A 16 -13.94 -43.72 13.69
C GLU A 16 -14.10 -42.19 13.76
N ASP A 17 -15.33 -41.74 14.01
CA ASP A 17 -15.61 -40.37 14.44
C ASP A 17 -15.20 -40.24 15.92
N GLU A 18 -13.97 -39.78 16.16
CA GLU A 18 -13.53 -39.33 17.49
C GLU A 18 -14.19 -37.97 17.83
N PRO A 19 -14.60 -37.78 19.09
CA PRO A 19 -15.42 -36.66 19.52
C PRO A 19 -14.59 -35.37 19.54
N GLY A 20 -15.10 -34.35 18.85
CA GLY A 20 -14.58 -32.99 18.92
C GLY A 20 -14.38 -32.57 20.38
N THR A 21 -13.12 -32.32 20.73
CA THR A 21 -12.74 -31.74 22.02
C THR A 21 -13.43 -30.39 22.12
N SER A 22 -14.53 -30.35 22.86
CA SER A 22 -15.23 -29.11 23.18
C SER A 22 -14.28 -28.24 23.98
N GLU A 23 -13.68 -27.25 23.30
CA GLU A 23 -13.00 -26.15 23.95
C GLU A 23 -13.99 -25.50 24.92
N LYS A 24 -13.85 -25.81 26.21
CA LYS A 24 -14.62 -25.15 27.26
C LYS A 24 -14.28 -23.66 27.18
N LYS A 25 -15.19 -22.88 26.59
CA LYS A 25 -15.13 -21.42 26.58
C LYS A 25 -15.15 -20.98 28.04
N LEU A 26 -13.96 -20.71 28.58
CA LEU A 26 -13.79 -20.16 29.92
C LEU A 26 -14.58 -18.87 30.01
N SER A 27 -15.35 -18.75 31.08
CA SER A 27 -16.19 -17.59 31.33
C SER A 27 -15.32 -16.34 31.47
N ASN A 28 -15.85 -15.16 31.12
CA ASN A 28 -15.12 -13.89 31.23
C ASN A 28 -14.59 -13.63 32.65
N GLU A 29 -15.23 -14.20 33.67
CA GLU A 29 -14.81 -14.09 35.07
C GLU A 29 -13.58 -14.95 35.39
N GLU A 30 -13.45 -16.15 34.80
CA GLU A 30 -12.29 -17.01 34.95
C GLU A 30 -11.05 -16.41 34.27
N ILE A 31 -11.25 -15.76 33.11
CA ILE A 31 -10.19 -15.07 32.36
C ILE A 31 -9.65 -13.87 33.17
N LEU A 32 -10.52 -13.14 33.87
CA LEU A 32 -10.13 -12.02 34.74
C LEU A 32 -9.34 -12.50 35.97
N LYS A 33 -9.68 -13.66 36.53
CA LYS A 33 -8.94 -14.26 37.65
C LYS A 33 -7.52 -14.66 37.24
N ILE A 34 -7.36 -15.33 36.09
CA ILE A 34 -6.05 -15.75 35.58
C ILE A 34 -5.17 -14.53 35.25
N ALA A 35 -5.73 -13.52 34.58
CA ALA A 35 -4.99 -12.30 34.24
C ALA A 35 -4.63 -11.44 35.47
N ALA A 36 -5.47 -11.43 36.51
CA ALA A 36 -5.16 -10.75 37.76
C ALA A 36 -4.05 -11.48 38.55
N GLU A 37 -4.09 -12.81 38.57
CA GLU A 37 -3.10 -13.66 39.24
C GLU A 37 -1.71 -13.58 38.55
N GLU A 38 -1.68 -13.48 37.23
CA GLU A 38 -0.44 -13.30 36.45
C GLU A 38 0.12 -11.87 36.61
N ALA A 39 -0.74 -10.84 36.66
CA ALA A 39 -0.31 -9.47 36.91
C ALA A 39 0.21 -9.25 38.35
N ALA A 40 -0.37 -9.94 39.34
CA ALA A 40 0.06 -9.90 40.75
C ALA A 40 1.49 -10.45 40.96
N LYS A 41 1.96 -11.35 40.08
CA LYS A 41 3.35 -11.83 40.08
C LYS A 41 4.36 -10.79 39.59
N SER A 42 3.90 -9.76 38.87
CA SER A 42 4.77 -8.74 38.27
C SER A 42 4.80 -7.40 39.03
N ASP A 43 3.71 -6.94 39.64
CA ASP A 43 3.65 -5.74 40.51
C ASP A 43 2.26 -5.59 41.20
N PRO A 44 2.17 -5.52 42.55
CA PRO A 44 0.89 -5.45 43.28
C PRO A 44 0.12 -4.12 43.07
N SER A 45 0.81 -3.04 42.67
CA SER A 45 0.20 -1.73 42.42
C SER A 45 -0.61 -1.66 41.11
N LYS A 46 -0.30 -2.53 40.14
CA LYS A 46 -1.01 -2.58 38.84
C LYS A 46 -2.34 -3.32 38.93
N GLU A 47 -2.49 -4.20 39.91
CA GLU A 47 -3.70 -5.02 40.13
C GLU A 47 -4.93 -4.16 40.51
N LYS A 48 -4.74 -3.11 41.34
CA LYS A 48 -5.80 -2.16 41.72
C LYS A 48 -6.31 -1.33 40.54
N LEU A 49 -5.43 -0.96 39.59
CA LEU A 49 -5.79 -0.15 38.42
C LEU A 49 -6.60 -0.96 37.39
N ILE A 50 -6.26 -2.25 37.22
CA ILE A 50 -6.97 -3.14 36.29
C ILE A 50 -8.35 -3.50 36.83
N ARG A 51 -8.49 -3.76 38.15
CA ARG A 51 -9.79 -4.00 38.80
C ARG A 51 -10.73 -2.81 38.62
N LYS A 52 -10.24 -1.59 38.90
CA LYS A 52 -11.00 -0.34 38.72
C LYS A 52 -11.39 -0.05 37.25
N ALA A 53 -10.59 -0.52 36.29
CA ALA A 53 -10.91 -0.44 34.86
C ALA A 53 -11.94 -1.50 34.41
N SER A 54 -11.95 -2.69 35.04
CA SER A 54 -12.86 -3.80 34.70
C SER A 54 -14.32 -3.57 35.14
N GLU A 55 -14.50 -2.69 36.14
CA GLU A 55 -15.79 -2.28 36.70
C GLU A 55 -16.52 -1.25 35.84
N ASN A 56 -15.84 -0.57 34.91
CA ASN A 56 -16.44 0.51 34.12
C ASN A 56 -16.86 0.01 32.71
N PRO A 57 -18.17 -0.14 32.42
CA PRO A 57 -18.65 -0.82 31.21
C PRO A 57 -18.18 -0.17 29.89
N TRP A 58 -17.94 1.14 29.90
CA TRP A 58 -17.56 1.90 28.71
C TRP A 58 -16.12 1.61 28.24
N LEU A 59 -15.21 1.22 29.15
CA LEU A 59 -13.80 0.95 28.83
C LEU A 59 -13.54 -0.48 28.31
N ARG A 60 -14.51 -1.39 28.39
CA ARG A 60 -14.36 -2.77 27.88
C ARG A 60 -14.12 -2.82 26.36
N SER A 61 -14.74 -1.89 25.63
CA SER A 61 -14.60 -1.77 24.18
C SER A 61 -13.23 -1.22 23.74
N GLU A 62 -12.53 -0.48 24.61
CA GLU A 62 -11.17 -0.02 24.34
C GLU A 62 -10.13 -1.09 24.64
N LEU A 63 -10.35 -1.88 25.70
CA LEU A 63 -9.44 -2.97 26.07
C LEU A 63 -9.42 -4.10 25.01
N SER A 64 -10.54 -4.39 24.35
CA SER A 64 -10.58 -5.33 23.22
C SER A 64 -9.78 -4.83 22.01
N LYS A 65 -9.86 -3.53 21.70
CA LYS A 65 -9.07 -2.88 20.64
C LYS A 65 -7.56 -2.88 20.96
N ILE A 66 -7.20 -2.70 22.24
CA ILE A 66 -5.80 -2.79 22.70
C ILE A 66 -5.27 -4.23 22.56
N ARG A 67 -6.12 -5.24 22.83
CA ARG A 67 -5.78 -6.66 22.64
C ARG A 67 -5.56 -7.03 21.17
N GLU A 68 -6.38 -6.55 20.25
CA GLU A 68 -6.17 -6.74 18.81
C GLU A 68 -4.88 -6.10 18.32
N LYS A 69 -4.56 -4.89 18.80
CA LYS A 69 -3.28 -4.23 18.50
C LYS A 69 -2.08 -5.00 19.07
N ARG A 70 -2.18 -5.59 20.26
CA ARG A 70 -1.11 -6.42 20.84
C ARG A 70 -0.93 -7.77 20.12
N LYS A 71 -2.02 -8.43 19.70
CA LYS A 71 -1.93 -9.66 18.87
C LYS A 71 -1.23 -9.38 17.52
N LYS A 72 -1.47 -8.22 16.91
CA LYS A 72 -0.79 -7.78 15.66
C LYS A 72 0.69 -7.39 15.86
N ASN A 73 1.10 -7.02 17.07
CA ASN A 73 2.50 -6.68 17.37
C ASN A 73 3.32 -7.91 17.81
N SER A 74 2.70 -8.89 18.47
CA SER A 74 3.35 -10.15 18.83
C SER A 74 3.74 -11.00 17.63
N THR A 75 2.97 -10.96 16.53
CA THR A 75 3.31 -11.63 15.27
C THR A 75 4.35 -10.88 14.43
N LYS A 76 4.66 -9.61 14.77
CA LYS A 76 5.73 -8.83 14.11
C LYS A 76 7.08 -8.91 14.82
N ASN A 77 7.08 -9.13 16.13
CA ASN A 77 8.32 -9.24 16.92
C ASN A 77 8.92 -10.66 16.95
N SER A 78 8.27 -11.67 16.34
CA SER A 78 8.86 -13.00 16.15
C SER A 78 9.71 -13.12 14.88
N ILE A 79 9.79 -12.06 14.05
CA ILE A 79 10.54 -12.06 12.78
C ILE A 79 11.87 -11.31 12.90
N SER A 80 12.10 -10.51 13.96
CA SER A 80 13.25 -9.58 14.04
C SER A 80 14.34 -9.94 15.07
N ALA A 81 14.47 -11.23 15.42
CA ALA A 81 15.55 -11.68 16.31
C ALA A 81 16.18 -13.01 15.85
N LYS A 82 16.47 -13.11 14.55
CA LYS A 82 17.49 -14.02 14.03
C LYS A 82 18.64 -13.17 13.48
N ASN A 83 19.85 -13.65 13.72
CA ASN A 83 21.10 -12.89 13.81
C ASN A 83 21.47 -12.17 12.50
N ILE A 84 22.16 -11.03 12.64
CA ILE A 84 22.65 -10.18 11.55
C ILE A 84 23.98 -10.71 10.96
N ASP A 85 24.58 -11.73 11.58
CA ASP A 85 25.91 -12.24 11.21
C ASP A 85 25.87 -13.36 10.14
N ASP A 86 24.68 -13.78 9.69
CA ASP A 86 24.50 -14.84 8.66
C ASP A 86 24.18 -14.28 7.26
N ILE A 87 24.33 -12.96 7.02
CA ILE A 87 23.90 -12.28 5.77
C ILE A 87 25.03 -12.22 4.71
N ILE A 88 26.22 -12.79 4.97
CA ILE A 88 27.33 -12.83 4.00
C ILE A 88 27.32 -14.14 3.18
N ASP A 89 26.30 -14.98 3.32
CA ASP A 89 26.09 -16.08 2.39
C ASP A 89 25.24 -15.57 1.22
N ASN A 90 25.84 -15.53 0.02
CA ASN A 90 25.18 -15.28 -1.27
C ASN A 90 24.13 -16.39 -1.52
N ASP A 91 22.99 -16.31 -0.85
CA ASP A 91 21.86 -17.22 -1.08
C ASP A 91 21.13 -16.81 -2.36
N GLU A 92 21.42 -17.53 -3.45
CA GLU A 92 20.78 -17.48 -4.77
C GLU A 92 19.24 -17.59 -4.74
N SER A 93 18.66 -17.96 -3.59
CA SER A 93 17.22 -18.14 -3.39
C SER A 93 16.42 -16.84 -3.14
N ASN A 94 17.09 -15.70 -2.92
CA ASN A 94 16.46 -14.38 -2.90
C ASN A 94 16.39 -13.71 -4.27
N PHE A 95 16.58 -14.50 -5.35
CA PHE A 95 16.40 -14.05 -6.71
C PHE A 95 15.03 -13.39 -6.89
N LEU A 96 15.02 -12.30 -7.65
CA LEU A 96 13.81 -11.66 -8.14
C LEU A 96 12.84 -12.73 -8.65
N LYS A 97 11.74 -12.96 -7.93
CA LYS A 97 10.59 -13.68 -8.49
C LYS A 97 9.97 -12.80 -9.56
N ILE A 98 10.53 -12.87 -10.75
CA ILE A 98 10.00 -12.22 -11.94
C ILE A 98 8.60 -12.82 -12.15
N GLN A 99 7.57 -12.00 -11.99
CA GLN A 99 6.24 -12.38 -12.46
C GLN A 99 6.27 -12.23 -13.98
N THR A 100 6.62 -13.31 -14.67
CA THR A 100 6.60 -13.34 -16.14
C THR A 100 5.15 -13.39 -16.60
N THR A 101 4.69 -12.34 -17.27
CA THR A 101 3.56 -12.45 -18.19
C THR A 101 4.10 -13.16 -19.43
N GLU A 102 3.50 -14.29 -19.81
CA GLU A 102 3.86 -15.12 -20.96
C GLU A 102 4.16 -14.26 -22.21
N VAL A 103 5.42 -14.28 -22.65
CA VAL A 103 5.86 -13.63 -23.89
C VAL A 103 5.62 -14.62 -25.02
N ASN A 104 4.59 -14.40 -25.83
CA ASN A 104 4.13 -15.37 -26.84
C ASN A 104 4.95 -15.43 -28.14
N GLU A 105 5.98 -14.60 -28.33
CA GLU A 105 6.71 -14.55 -29.60
C GLU A 105 8.21 -14.45 -29.36
N VAL A 106 8.89 -15.59 -29.54
CA VAL A 106 10.35 -15.73 -29.54
C VAL A 106 10.78 -16.13 -30.97
N PRO A 107 11.82 -15.53 -31.57
CA PRO A 107 12.28 -15.86 -32.91
C PRO A 107 12.69 -17.35 -33.05
N VAL A 108 12.32 -17.97 -34.17
CA VAL A 108 12.47 -19.42 -34.44
C VAL A 108 13.91 -19.92 -34.32
N GLU A 109 14.90 -19.07 -34.60
CA GLU A 109 16.32 -19.42 -34.49
C GLU A 109 16.80 -19.66 -33.04
N LEU A 110 16.04 -19.20 -32.03
CA LEU A 110 16.31 -19.48 -30.61
C LEU A 110 15.65 -20.77 -30.13
N ILE A 111 14.60 -21.24 -30.81
CA ILE A 111 13.83 -22.42 -30.40
C ILE A 111 14.66 -23.70 -30.57
N ASP A 112 15.39 -23.82 -31.67
CA ASP A 112 16.26 -24.98 -31.95
C ASP A 112 17.43 -25.10 -30.96
N LYS A 113 17.83 -23.99 -30.31
CA LYS A 113 18.86 -23.99 -29.25
C LYS A 113 18.27 -24.23 -27.86
N MET A 114 16.96 -24.07 -27.68
CA MET A 114 16.26 -24.34 -26.43
C MET A 114 16.02 -25.85 -26.25
N GLU A 115 15.77 -26.58 -27.35
CA GLU A 115 15.51 -28.04 -27.32
C GLU A 115 16.74 -28.87 -26.89
N GLU A 116 17.96 -28.36 -27.05
CA GLU A 116 19.20 -29.02 -26.56
C GLU A 116 19.48 -28.73 -25.06
N VAL A 117 18.67 -27.86 -24.44
CA VAL A 117 18.82 -27.37 -23.05
C VAL A 117 17.64 -27.82 -22.18
N ASP A 118 17.02 -28.95 -22.51
CA ASP A 118 15.92 -29.59 -21.77
C ASP A 118 16.33 -30.11 -20.35
N GLY A 119 17.54 -29.76 -19.89
CA GLY A 119 18.08 -30.06 -18.55
C GLY A 119 18.21 -28.86 -17.60
N MET A 120 17.89 -27.63 -18.04
CA MET A 120 17.80 -26.47 -17.14
C MET A 120 16.34 -26.26 -16.73
N GLU A 121 15.99 -26.81 -15.57
CA GLU A 121 14.58 -26.97 -15.14
C GLU A 121 13.89 -25.64 -14.76
N THR A 122 14.60 -24.51 -14.67
CA THR A 122 13.98 -23.22 -14.42
C THR A 122 14.57 -22.08 -15.26
N GLN A 123 13.73 -21.11 -15.64
CA GLN A 123 14.16 -19.87 -16.29
C GLN A 123 15.20 -19.11 -15.47
N ALA A 124 15.23 -19.31 -14.15
CA ALA A 124 16.27 -18.75 -13.27
C ALA A 124 17.65 -19.33 -13.58
N ASP A 125 17.74 -20.64 -13.85
CA ASP A 125 19.00 -21.31 -14.22
C ASP A 125 19.51 -20.82 -15.58
N PHE A 126 18.60 -20.60 -16.54
CA PHE A 126 18.95 -20.01 -17.83
C PHE A 126 19.45 -18.57 -17.70
N LEU A 127 18.82 -17.75 -16.85
CA LEU A 127 19.26 -16.38 -16.59
C LEU A 127 20.60 -16.36 -15.84
N ALA A 128 20.78 -17.24 -14.86
CA ALA A 128 22.05 -17.38 -14.15
C ALA A 128 23.18 -17.78 -15.11
N ALA A 129 22.92 -18.71 -16.04
CA ALA A 129 23.90 -19.09 -17.07
C ALA A 129 24.14 -17.98 -18.11
N ALA A 130 23.12 -17.21 -18.48
CA ALA A 130 23.25 -16.10 -19.43
C ALA A 130 23.97 -14.88 -18.85
N PHE A 131 23.90 -14.68 -17.53
CA PHE A 131 24.56 -13.60 -16.79
C PHE A 131 25.67 -14.13 -15.86
N GLU A 132 26.25 -15.30 -16.13
CA GLU A 132 27.32 -15.88 -15.32
C GLU A 132 28.58 -14.98 -15.32
N ASP A 133 28.83 -14.31 -16.44
CA ASP A 133 29.98 -13.42 -16.64
C ASP A 133 29.74 -11.98 -16.14
N ASP A 134 28.48 -11.55 -15.96
CA ASP A 134 28.10 -10.16 -15.61
C ASP A 134 27.32 -10.11 -14.28
N ASP A 135 27.85 -9.42 -13.26
CA ASP A 135 27.17 -9.23 -11.97
C ASP A 135 26.10 -8.14 -12.05
N VAL A 136 24.96 -8.50 -12.67
CA VAL A 136 23.82 -7.61 -12.86
C VAL A 136 23.20 -7.11 -11.55
N VAL A 137 23.40 -7.83 -10.43
CA VAL A 137 22.83 -7.46 -9.13
C VAL A 137 23.68 -6.37 -8.49
N ALA A 138 25.01 -6.54 -8.45
CA ALA A 138 25.91 -5.53 -7.92
C ALA A 138 25.85 -4.23 -8.74
N ASP A 139 25.81 -4.31 -10.06
CA ASP A 139 25.68 -3.14 -10.93
C ASP A 139 24.37 -2.38 -10.67
N PHE A 140 23.28 -3.11 -10.50
CA PHE A 140 21.98 -2.52 -10.17
C PHE A 140 21.99 -1.85 -8.78
N GLU A 141 22.60 -2.49 -7.78
CA GLU A 141 22.75 -1.90 -6.44
C GLU A 141 23.62 -0.65 -6.47
N ALA A 142 24.72 -0.67 -7.21
CA ALA A 142 25.59 0.49 -7.40
C ALA A 142 24.85 1.65 -8.11
N GLU A 143 24.06 1.37 -9.14
CA GLU A 143 23.22 2.38 -9.80
C GLU A 143 22.17 2.94 -8.84
N LYS A 144 21.52 2.07 -8.05
CA LYS A 144 20.55 2.47 -7.04
C LYS A 144 21.18 3.39 -6.01
N GLU A 145 22.35 3.05 -5.47
CA GLU A 145 23.09 3.89 -4.52
C GLU A 145 23.51 5.23 -5.13
N ALA A 146 23.94 5.23 -6.39
CA ALA A 146 24.29 6.46 -7.11
C ALA A 146 23.07 7.38 -7.29
N VAL A 147 21.92 6.83 -7.68
CA VAL A 147 20.66 7.58 -7.77
C VAL A 147 20.24 8.11 -6.40
N GLU A 148 20.33 7.29 -5.36
CA GLU A 148 20.03 7.68 -3.98
C GLU A 148 20.90 8.85 -3.49
N ALA A 149 22.20 8.79 -3.76
CA ALA A 149 23.13 9.85 -3.40
C ALA A 149 22.82 11.16 -4.15
N ASN A 150 22.42 11.08 -5.43
CA ASN A 150 22.08 12.22 -6.25
C ASN A 150 20.75 12.89 -5.85
N GLU A 151 19.74 12.09 -5.48
CA GLU A 151 18.43 12.60 -5.05
C GLU A 151 18.42 13.10 -3.61
N LYS A 152 19.34 12.60 -2.76
CA LYS A 152 19.42 13.01 -1.36
C LYS A 152 19.67 14.51 -1.24
N PRO A 153 18.86 15.26 -0.48
CA PRO A 153 19.09 16.68 -0.27
C PRO A 153 20.46 16.88 0.40
N GLN A 154 21.28 17.76 -0.18
CA GLN A 154 22.60 18.05 0.34
C GLN A 154 22.52 18.95 1.57
N ASN A 155 23.46 18.77 2.50
CA ASN A 155 23.59 19.65 3.66
C ASN A 155 23.97 21.05 3.19
N ILE A 156 23.23 22.06 3.65
CA ILE A 156 23.49 23.45 3.29
C ILE A 156 24.49 24.01 4.29
N ASP A 157 25.69 24.33 3.83
CA ASP A 157 26.70 25.00 4.63
C ASP A 157 26.49 26.52 4.58
N LEU A 158 26.11 27.11 5.72
CA LEU A 158 25.94 28.55 5.87
C LEU A 158 27.17 29.21 6.52
N THR A 159 28.33 28.54 6.54
CA THR A 159 29.57 29.15 7.03
C THR A 159 29.96 30.36 6.20
N LEU A 160 29.91 31.53 6.83
CA LEU A 160 30.53 32.74 6.30
C LEU A 160 32.01 32.72 6.66
N HIS A 161 32.87 32.83 5.65
CA HIS A 161 34.30 32.97 5.87
C HIS A 161 34.59 34.31 6.55
N GLY A 162 35.24 34.29 7.71
CA GLY A 162 35.48 35.48 8.54
C GLY A 162 36.89 36.05 8.37
N TRP A 163 37.16 37.17 9.05
CA TRP A 163 38.53 37.75 9.13
C TRP A 163 39.56 36.74 9.65
N GLY A 164 39.13 35.76 10.44
CA GLY A 164 39.97 34.70 11.00
C GLY A 164 40.38 33.58 10.05
N ASP A 165 39.83 33.50 8.83
CA ASP A 165 40.18 32.46 7.84
C ASP A 165 41.37 32.86 6.96
N TRP A 166 41.88 34.09 7.11
CA TRP A 166 43.06 34.60 6.41
C TRP A 166 44.38 34.33 7.15
N THR A 167 44.34 33.65 8.29
CA THR A 167 45.55 33.29 9.04
C THR A 167 46.32 32.16 8.34
N GLY A 168 47.66 32.25 8.35
CA GLY A 168 48.54 31.33 7.62
C GLY A 168 48.59 29.88 8.13
N PRO A 169 49.32 28.99 7.43
CA PRO A 169 49.40 27.56 7.75
C PRO A 169 49.87 27.34 9.20
N GLY A 170 49.08 26.62 10.00
CA GLY A 170 49.36 26.31 11.40
C GLY A 170 48.23 26.61 12.38
N ILE A 171 47.15 27.29 11.94
CA ILE A 171 45.91 27.43 12.73
C ILE A 171 45.04 26.18 12.54
N THR A 172 44.47 25.66 13.64
CA THR A 172 43.50 24.57 13.58
C THR A 172 42.15 25.09 13.10
N ASP A 173 41.56 24.44 12.09
CA ASP A 173 40.23 24.77 11.60
C ASP A 173 39.19 24.71 12.72
N LYS A 174 38.40 25.79 12.86
CA LYS A 174 37.28 25.80 13.81
C LYS A 174 36.18 24.88 13.31
N LYS A 175 35.52 24.16 14.23
CA LYS A 175 34.42 23.25 13.90
C LYS A 175 33.28 24.01 13.20
N LYS A 176 33.03 23.67 11.94
CA LYS A 176 31.99 24.25 11.07
C LYS A 176 30.59 23.67 11.32
N ASP A 177 30.50 22.60 12.12
CA ASP A 177 29.27 21.85 12.42
C ASP A 177 28.09 22.70 12.92
N LYS A 178 28.35 23.87 13.52
CA LYS A 178 27.30 24.77 14.04
C LYS A 178 26.55 25.52 12.94
N PHE A 179 27.15 25.63 11.75
CA PHE A 179 26.62 26.39 10.61
C PHE A 179 26.14 25.50 9.46
N ILE A 180 26.35 24.18 9.58
CA ILE A 180 25.86 23.19 8.61
C ILE A 180 24.43 22.82 9.00
N VAL A 181 23.48 23.22 8.17
CA VAL A 181 22.09 22.77 8.29
C VAL A 181 21.99 21.40 7.66
N LYS A 182 21.82 20.38 8.52
CA LYS A 182 21.65 19.00 8.07
C LYS A 182 20.31 18.87 7.34
N ALA A 183 20.34 18.33 6.14
CA ALA A 183 19.14 18.06 5.38
C ALA A 183 18.32 16.94 6.06
N PRO A 184 16.98 17.02 6.05
CA PRO A 184 16.14 15.99 6.62
C PRO A 184 16.27 14.69 5.82
N GLU A 185 16.43 13.57 6.52
CA GLU A 185 16.44 12.25 5.88
C GLU A 185 15.02 11.86 5.43
N GLN A 186 14.80 11.84 4.12
CA GLN A 186 13.55 11.40 3.54
C GLN A 186 13.55 9.87 3.39
N LYS A 187 12.41 9.26 3.76
CA LYS A 187 12.18 7.83 3.55
C LYS A 187 11.73 7.62 2.11
N ARG A 188 12.63 7.10 1.28
CA ARG A 188 12.31 6.71 -0.09
C ARG A 188 11.27 5.61 -0.15
N ARG A 189 10.50 5.56 -1.23
CA ARG A 189 9.40 4.59 -1.45
C ARG A 189 9.89 3.19 -1.82
N ASP A 190 11.08 3.09 -2.40
CA ASP A 190 11.71 1.88 -2.91
C ASP A 190 12.67 1.19 -1.93
N LYS A 191 12.84 1.73 -0.71
CA LYS A 191 13.75 1.15 0.32
C LYS A 191 13.50 -0.33 0.62
N ASN A 192 12.24 -0.76 0.64
CA ASN A 192 11.86 -2.14 0.95
C ASN A 192 11.53 -2.97 -0.31
N ARG A 193 11.86 -2.46 -1.51
CA ARG A 193 11.56 -3.11 -2.78
C ARG A 193 12.86 -3.53 -3.45
N ILE A 194 12.97 -4.81 -3.76
CA ILE A 194 14.12 -5.42 -4.43
C ILE A 194 13.96 -5.21 -5.95
N GLY A 195 15.06 -4.88 -6.64
CA GLY A 195 15.09 -4.71 -8.10
C GLY A 195 14.23 -3.59 -8.67
N VAL A 196 13.88 -2.58 -7.87
CA VAL A 196 13.17 -1.39 -8.35
C VAL A 196 13.90 -0.14 -7.89
N ILE A 197 14.19 0.75 -8.84
CA ILE A 197 14.65 2.12 -8.60
C ILE A 197 13.49 3.05 -8.94
N ILE A 198 12.97 3.77 -7.94
CA ILE A 198 11.91 4.77 -8.16
C ILE A 198 12.54 6.15 -8.10
N ARG A 199 12.46 6.90 -9.20
CA ARG A 199 12.84 8.31 -9.22
C ARG A 199 11.86 9.13 -8.36
N GLU A 200 12.36 9.85 -7.37
CA GLU A 200 11.53 10.67 -6.48
C GLU A 200 11.50 12.16 -6.87
N THR A 201 12.38 12.55 -7.79
CA THR A 201 12.43 13.91 -8.32
C THR A 201 11.27 14.20 -9.28
N ALA A 202 10.68 15.40 -9.17
CA ALA A 202 9.58 15.84 -10.02
C ALA A 202 10.06 16.30 -11.41
N ASP A 203 9.34 15.87 -12.45
CA ASP A 203 9.63 16.24 -13.83
C ASP A 203 9.05 17.62 -14.19
N LYS A 204 9.95 18.55 -14.53
CA LYS A 204 9.60 19.94 -14.91
C LYS A 204 8.77 20.04 -16.20
N SER A 205 8.78 19.01 -17.03
CA SER A 205 7.95 18.94 -18.26
C SER A 205 6.49 18.67 -17.92
N ILE A 206 6.23 17.75 -16.98
CA ILE A 206 4.89 17.33 -16.56
C ILE A 206 4.25 18.38 -15.64
N GLU A 207 5.06 19.00 -14.78
CA GLU A 207 4.61 20.03 -13.83
C GLU A 207 3.84 21.19 -14.51
N LYS A 208 4.18 21.50 -15.77
CA LYS A 208 3.50 22.57 -16.55
C LYS A 208 2.02 22.28 -16.82
N PHE A 209 1.66 21.01 -16.94
CA PHE A 209 0.30 20.57 -17.24
C PHE A 209 -0.51 20.27 -15.99
N GLN A 210 0.14 20.22 -14.82
CA GLN A 210 -0.52 19.97 -13.55
C GLN A 210 -1.00 21.29 -12.93
N PRO A 211 -2.20 21.31 -12.31
CA PRO A 211 -2.66 22.48 -11.59
C PRO A 211 -1.82 22.69 -10.33
N LYS A 212 -1.31 23.92 -10.13
CA LYS A 212 -0.52 24.28 -8.93
C LYS A 212 -1.37 24.31 -7.66
N ILE A 213 -2.64 24.65 -7.79
CA ILE A 213 -3.60 24.82 -6.70
C ILE A 213 -4.91 24.19 -7.13
N VAL A 214 -5.58 23.53 -6.19
CA VAL A 214 -6.91 22.97 -6.38
C VAL A 214 -7.91 24.11 -6.66
N PRO A 215 -8.69 24.03 -7.76
CA PRO A 215 -9.64 25.09 -8.10
C PRO A 215 -10.84 25.11 -7.14
N PHE A 216 -11.36 26.31 -6.88
CA PHE A 216 -12.66 26.48 -6.24
C PHE A 216 -13.74 25.79 -7.10
N PRO A 217 -14.71 25.03 -6.53
CA PRO A 217 -15.14 24.94 -5.13
C PRO A 217 -14.48 23.82 -4.30
N PHE A 218 -13.49 23.11 -4.85
CA PHE A 218 -12.89 21.96 -4.17
C PHE A 218 -11.90 22.40 -3.08
N THR A 219 -11.85 21.62 -1.99
CA THR A 219 -10.92 21.85 -0.87
C THR A 219 -9.78 20.85 -0.84
N LYS A 220 -10.02 19.61 -1.30
CA LYS A 220 -9.04 18.53 -1.36
C LYS A 220 -8.68 18.22 -2.80
N ALA A 221 -7.42 17.85 -3.02
CA ALA A 221 -6.95 17.39 -4.33
C ALA A 221 -7.67 16.11 -4.78
N SER A 222 -7.92 15.18 -3.84
CA SER A 222 -8.64 13.93 -4.10
C SER A 222 -10.01 14.16 -4.75
N ASP A 223 -10.74 15.18 -4.27
CA ASP A 223 -12.11 15.45 -4.71
C ASP A 223 -12.09 16.06 -6.11
N PHE A 224 -11.11 16.93 -6.38
CA PHE A 224 -10.88 17.49 -7.70
C PHE A 224 -10.44 16.42 -8.71
N GLU A 225 -9.49 15.56 -8.33
CA GLU A 225 -9.00 14.47 -9.17
C GLU A 225 -10.12 13.49 -9.52
N ALA A 226 -10.94 13.09 -8.54
CA ALA A 226 -12.11 12.24 -8.76
C ALA A 226 -13.12 12.90 -9.71
N TYR A 227 -13.30 14.23 -9.61
CA TYR A 227 -14.19 14.98 -10.49
C TYR A 227 -13.70 15.00 -11.95
N ILE A 228 -12.38 15.18 -12.18
CA ILE A 228 -11.81 15.24 -13.54
C ILE A 228 -11.48 13.86 -14.14
N GLN A 229 -11.59 12.79 -13.36
CA GLN A 229 -11.20 11.44 -13.78
C GLN A 229 -12.01 10.93 -14.98
N GLN A 230 -13.26 11.38 -15.14
CA GLN A 230 -14.13 10.93 -16.22
C GLN A 230 -13.93 11.77 -17.49
N PRO A 231 -13.53 11.16 -18.63
CA PRO A 231 -13.45 11.88 -19.90
C PRO A 231 -14.85 12.22 -20.41
N ILE A 232 -15.01 13.43 -20.97
CA ILE A 232 -16.29 13.90 -21.55
C ILE A 232 -16.38 13.70 -23.07
N GLY A 233 -15.30 13.26 -23.74
CA GLY A 233 -15.23 13.15 -25.20
C GLY A 233 -16.09 12.03 -25.80
N ARG A 234 -16.39 12.13 -27.10
CA ARG A 234 -17.23 11.17 -27.83
C ARG A 234 -16.57 9.81 -28.04
N ASP A 235 -15.25 9.75 -27.99
CA ASP A 235 -14.50 8.50 -28.18
C ASP A 235 -14.55 7.59 -26.94
N TRP A 236 -14.78 8.16 -25.75
CA TRP A 236 -14.85 7.42 -24.48
C TRP A 236 -16.28 7.19 -23.97
N ASN A 237 -17.27 7.85 -24.57
CA ASN A 237 -18.66 7.83 -24.12
C ASN A 237 -19.61 7.52 -25.27
N THR A 238 -20.75 6.88 -24.99
CA THR A 238 -21.83 6.75 -25.97
C THR A 238 -22.37 8.12 -26.41
N GLU A 239 -22.96 8.21 -27.60
CA GLU A 239 -23.48 9.48 -28.12
C GLU A 239 -24.50 10.13 -27.18
N LEU A 240 -25.41 9.35 -26.62
CA LEU A 240 -26.43 9.86 -25.70
C LEU A 240 -25.84 10.37 -24.39
N THR A 241 -24.83 9.69 -23.83
CA THR A 241 -24.18 10.14 -22.59
C THR A 241 -23.32 11.37 -22.86
N HIS A 242 -22.59 11.41 -23.96
CA HIS A 242 -21.83 12.59 -24.39
C HIS A 242 -22.73 13.82 -24.48
N VAL A 243 -23.86 13.72 -25.21
CA VAL A 243 -24.83 14.84 -25.35
C VAL A 243 -25.39 15.28 -24.00
N LYS A 244 -25.64 14.34 -23.07
CA LYS A 244 -26.09 14.67 -21.71
C LYS A 244 -25.01 15.39 -20.89
N LEU A 245 -23.75 14.94 -20.95
CA LEU A 245 -22.63 15.51 -20.20
C LEU A 245 -22.26 16.92 -20.65
N ILE A 246 -22.32 17.20 -21.95
CA ILE A 246 -21.98 18.52 -22.50
C ILE A 246 -23.16 19.52 -22.47
N LYS A 247 -24.34 19.11 -21.98
CA LYS A 247 -25.52 19.96 -21.96
C LYS A 247 -25.29 21.15 -21.01
N PRO A 248 -25.34 22.41 -21.49
CA PRO A 248 -25.11 23.56 -20.62
C PRO A 248 -26.28 23.75 -19.65
N SER A 249 -26.00 24.35 -18.50
CA SER A 249 -27.02 24.61 -17.47
C SER A 249 -28.12 25.56 -17.95
N VAL A 250 -27.78 26.53 -18.81
CA VAL A 250 -28.72 27.51 -19.36
C VAL A 250 -28.74 27.38 -20.87
N VAL A 251 -29.94 27.15 -21.43
CA VAL A 251 -30.18 27.09 -22.87
C VAL A 251 -31.24 28.14 -23.22
N THR A 252 -30.88 29.11 -24.04
CA THR A 252 -31.81 30.14 -24.56
C THR A 252 -32.23 29.80 -25.98
N GLN A 253 -33.50 30.04 -26.32
CA GLN A 253 -33.97 29.90 -27.69
C GLN A 253 -33.72 31.18 -28.48
N ALA A 254 -33.02 31.07 -29.62
CA ALA A 254 -32.80 32.20 -30.52
C ALA A 254 -34.14 32.75 -31.05
N GLY A 255 -34.26 34.08 -31.13
CA GLY A 255 -35.45 34.74 -31.68
C GLY A 255 -36.64 34.86 -30.73
N ARG A 256 -36.52 34.44 -29.46
CA ARG A 256 -37.57 34.59 -28.45
C ARG A 256 -37.13 35.58 -27.36
N ILE A 257 -37.97 36.56 -27.04
CA ILE A 257 -37.74 37.48 -25.92
C ILE A 257 -37.89 36.70 -24.61
N ILE A 258 -36.87 36.76 -23.76
CA ILE A 258 -36.89 36.17 -22.41
C ILE A 258 -37.70 37.10 -21.51
N ARG A 259 -38.89 36.64 -21.10
CA ARG A 259 -39.73 37.35 -20.14
C ARG A 259 -39.24 37.06 -18.72
N PRO A 260 -39.40 38.00 -17.77
CA PRO A 260 -39.13 37.73 -16.36
C PRO A 260 -40.00 36.56 -15.88
N LEU A 261 -39.52 35.85 -14.86
CA LEU A 261 -40.23 34.72 -14.29
C LEU A 261 -41.45 35.20 -13.47
N ASP A 262 -42.59 34.58 -13.71
CA ASP A 262 -43.78 34.78 -12.89
C ASP A 262 -43.64 34.04 -11.56
N LYS A 263 -43.93 34.73 -10.44
CA LYS A 263 -43.72 34.20 -9.09
C LYS A 263 -44.45 32.86 -8.85
N GLU A 264 -45.65 32.70 -9.42
CA GLU A 264 -46.44 31.48 -9.27
C GLU A 264 -45.84 30.29 -10.03
N ALA A 265 -45.22 30.52 -11.18
CA ALA A 265 -44.57 29.48 -11.97
C ALA A 265 -43.32 28.95 -11.26
N VAL A 266 -42.52 29.84 -10.66
CA VAL A 266 -41.32 29.48 -9.89
C VAL A 266 -41.65 28.57 -8.70
N ILE A 267 -42.73 28.87 -7.97
CA ILE A 267 -43.14 28.08 -6.81
C ILE A 267 -43.56 26.67 -7.23
N LYS A 268 -44.32 26.55 -8.34
CA LYS A 268 -44.75 25.25 -8.88
C LYS A 268 -43.56 24.41 -9.35
N GLU A 269 -42.62 25.00 -10.08
CA GLU A 269 -41.42 24.29 -10.54
C GLU A 269 -40.55 23.81 -9.39
N ARG A 270 -40.39 24.62 -8.33
CA ARG A 270 -39.65 24.22 -7.14
C ARG A 270 -40.30 23.01 -6.44
N MET A 271 -41.63 23.01 -6.27
CA MET A 271 -42.35 21.88 -5.68
C MET A 271 -42.19 20.60 -6.50
N VAL A 272 -42.27 20.69 -7.83
CA VAL A 272 -42.08 19.54 -8.72
C VAL A 272 -40.65 18.99 -8.62
N LYS A 273 -39.64 19.85 -8.54
CA LYS A 273 -38.24 19.43 -8.39
C LYS A 273 -37.95 18.78 -7.03
N GLU A 274 -38.56 19.29 -5.96
CA GLU A 274 -38.43 18.68 -4.63
C GLU A 274 -39.12 17.30 -4.59
N MET A 275 -40.27 17.12 -5.26
CA MET A 275 -40.94 15.81 -5.38
C MET A 275 -40.14 14.80 -6.21
N SER A 276 -39.58 15.20 -7.36
CA SER A 276 -38.79 14.29 -8.19
C SER A 276 -37.46 13.89 -7.53
N SER A 277 -36.83 14.81 -6.78
CA SER A 277 -35.59 14.52 -6.06
C SER A 277 -35.79 13.54 -4.90
N SER A 278 -37.01 13.45 -4.35
CA SER A 278 -37.34 12.47 -3.31
C SER A 278 -37.68 11.08 -3.85
N GLU A 279 -37.98 10.96 -5.14
CA GLU A 279 -38.29 9.68 -5.79
C GLU A 279 -37.04 8.89 -6.20
N ASP A 280 -35.89 9.56 -6.38
CA ASP A 280 -34.62 8.93 -6.73
C ASP A 280 -33.82 8.41 -5.50
N GLU A 281 -34.33 8.60 -4.26
CA GLU A 281 -33.70 8.14 -3.01
C GLU A 281 -34.31 6.84 -2.41
N TYR A 282 -35.11 6.09 -3.17
CA TYR A 282 -35.70 4.80 -2.74
C TYR A 282 -35.24 3.59 -3.57
#